data_AF-A0A9E4W9H1-F1
#
_entry.id   AF-A0A9E4W9H1-F1
#
_cell.length_a   1.000
_cell.length_b   1.000
_cell.length_c   1.000
_cell.angle_alpha   90.00
_cell.angle_beta   90.00
_cell.angle_gamma   90.00
#
_symmetry.space_group_name_H-M   'P 1'
#
loop_
_entity.id
_entity.type
_entity.pdbx_description
1 polymer ?
#
loop_
_entity_poly.entity_id
_entity_poly.type
_entity_poly.pdbx_seq_one_letter_code
_entity_poly.pdbx_strand_id
1 'polypeptide(L)'
;MLKSAFAILAGAYIAQTAGINGDIGAGVGGIAAITGHNYSVFLRLKGGRGLVCASVLGFYFAPAMVGIWVLIFLGTVALTKLMVVGQMVAMAAVPVIAYFFFPQAAVPAYFATALVLIRHAPRIKNVLDGTEPKMYYKIRETPYE
;
A
#
# COMPACT_ATOMS: atom_id res chain seq x y z
N MET A 1 4.56 -0.09 -9.75
CA MET A 1 3.79 1.08 -10.19
C MET A 1 3.17 0.82 -11.55
N LEU A 2 3.96 0.64 -12.61
CA LEU A 2 3.42 0.46 -13.98
C LEU A 2 2.38 -0.66 -14.11
N LYS A 3 2.66 -1.86 -13.57
CA LYS A 3 1.70 -2.98 -13.60
C LYS A 3 0.37 -2.68 -12.89
N SER A 4 0.42 -1.90 -11.80
CA SER A 4 -0.76 -1.53 -11.03
C SER A 4 -1.58 -0.48 -11.79
N ALA A 5 -0.91 0.54 -12.33
CA ALA A 5 -1.56 1.54 -13.17
C ALA A 5 -2.24 0.90 -14.38
N PHE A 6 -1.53 -0.01 -15.07
CA PHE A 6 -2.09 -0.76 -16.19
C PHE A 6 -3.32 -1.57 -15.79
N ALA A 7 -3.26 -2.34 -14.69
CA ALA A 7 -4.39 -3.14 -14.23
C ALA A 7 -5.61 -2.30 -13.84
N ILE A 8 -5.39 -1.14 -13.21
CA ILE A 8 -6.45 -0.20 -12.83
C ILE A 8 -7.12 0.38 -14.08
N LEU A 9 -6.33 0.89 -15.02
CA LEU A 9 -6.84 1.49 -16.25
C LEU A 9 -7.53 0.45 -17.15
N ALA A 10 -6.95 -0.74 -17.29
CA ALA A 10 -7.56 -1.84 -18.04
C ALA A 10 -8.87 -2.29 -17.38
N GLY A 11 -8.90 -2.43 -16.06
CA GLY A 11 -10.11 -2.78 -15.31
C GLY A 11 -11.21 -1.74 -15.50
N ALA A 12 -10.86 -0.45 -15.42
CA ALA A 12 -11.80 0.64 -15.67
C ALA A 12 -12.35 0.63 -17.10
N TYR A 13 -11.48 0.41 -18.09
CA TYR A 13 -11.86 0.36 -19.50
C TYR A 13 -12.79 -0.82 -19.80
N ILE A 14 -12.44 -2.03 -19.32
CA ILE A 14 -13.25 -3.23 -19.50
C ILE A 14 -14.63 -3.06 -18.86
N ALA A 15 -14.70 -2.54 -17.62
CA ALA A 15 -15.96 -2.29 -16.94
C ALA A 15 -16.85 -1.33 -17.74
N GLN A 16 -16.29 -0.24 -18.26
CA GLN A 16 -17.03 0.73 -19.09
C GLN A 16 -17.56 0.07 -20.38
N THR A 17 -16.75 -0.73 -21.07
CA THR A 17 -17.22 -1.44 -22.29
C THR A 17 -18.32 -2.47 -22.00
N ALA A 18 -18.39 -2.97 -20.76
CA ALA A 18 -19.44 -3.88 -20.30
C ALA A 18 -20.67 -3.17 -19.73
N GLY A 19 -20.73 -1.83 -19.75
CA GLY A 19 -21.83 -1.05 -19.17
C GLY A 19 -21.81 -0.98 -17.63
N ILE A 20 -20.69 -1.35 -17.00
CA ILE A 20 -20.47 -1.28 -15.55
C ILE A 20 -19.74 0.03 -15.23
N ASN A 21 -19.94 0.56 -14.01
CA ASN A 21 -19.20 1.72 -13.53
C ASN A 21 -17.67 1.45 -13.58
N GLY A 22 -16.93 2.34 -14.26
CA GLY A 22 -15.48 2.25 -14.41
C GLY A 22 -14.71 2.23 -13.08
N ASP A 23 -15.23 2.88 -12.04
CA ASP A 23 -14.64 2.88 -10.70
C ASP A 23 -14.65 1.49 -10.07
N ILE A 24 -15.71 0.71 -10.31
CA ILE A 24 -15.78 -0.68 -9.85
C ILE A 24 -14.69 -1.50 -10.54
N GLY A 25 -14.54 -1.31 -11.86
CA GLY A 25 -13.48 -1.94 -12.65
C GLY A 25 -12.07 -1.56 -12.19
N ALA A 26 -11.84 -0.27 -11.93
CA ALA A 26 -10.59 0.25 -11.39
C ALA A 26 -10.26 -0.34 -10.01
N GLY A 27 -11.24 -0.42 -9.12
CA GLY A 27 -11.11 -1.01 -7.80
C GLY A 27 -10.71 -2.49 -7.87
N VAL A 28 -11.44 -3.28 -8.67
CA VAL A 28 -11.15 -4.70 -8.89
C VAL A 28 -9.76 -4.90 -9.50
N GLY A 29 -9.41 -4.12 -10.54
CA GLY A 29 -8.10 -4.17 -11.18
C GLY A 29 -6.96 -3.83 -10.23
N GLY A 30 -7.15 -2.81 -9.38
CA GLY A 30 -6.21 -2.42 -8.34
C GLY A 30 -6.00 -3.51 -7.29
N ILE A 31 -7.07 -4.08 -6.75
CA ILE A 31 -7.01 -5.17 -5.76
C ILE A 31 -6.35 -6.41 -6.36
N ALA A 32 -6.68 -6.76 -7.61
CA ALA A 32 -6.03 -7.87 -8.33
C ALA A 32 -4.52 -7.63 -8.49
N ALA A 33 -4.11 -6.41 -8.84
CA ALA A 33 -2.69 -6.06 -8.96
C ALA A 33 -1.94 -6.10 -7.63
N ILE A 34 -2.56 -5.64 -6.53
CA ILE A 34 -2.01 -5.75 -5.17
C ILE A 34 -1.83 -7.22 -4.80
N THR A 35 -2.86 -8.03 -5.01
CA THR A 35 -2.87 -9.46 -4.69
C THR A 35 -1.81 -10.22 -5.48
N GLY A 36 -1.77 -10.04 -6.81
CA GLY A 36 -0.75 -10.66 -7.67
C GLY A 36 0.67 -10.16 -7.41
N HIS A 37 0.84 -8.95 -6.86
CA HIS A 37 2.15 -8.48 -6.38
C HIS A 37 2.55 -9.11 -5.05
N ASN A 38 1.61 -9.32 -4.13
CA ASN A 38 1.85 -9.92 -2.83
C ASN A 38 2.07 -11.44 -2.91
N TYR A 39 1.35 -12.10 -3.81
CA TYR A 39 1.32 -13.56 -4.00
C TYR A 39 1.54 -13.90 -5.48
N SER A 40 2.73 -13.62 -5.99
CA SER A 40 3.07 -13.96 -7.37
C SER A 40 3.15 -15.48 -7.53
N VAL A 41 2.35 -16.04 -8.45
CA VAL A 41 2.35 -17.47 -8.79
C VAL A 41 3.74 -17.90 -9.29
N PHE A 42 4.39 -17.05 -10.09
CA PHE A 42 5.74 -17.29 -10.62
C PHE A 42 6.82 -17.37 -9.54
N LEU A 43 6.57 -16.79 -8.37
CA LEU A 43 7.49 -16.78 -7.23
C LEU A 43 7.02 -17.72 -6.12
N ARG A 44 6.22 -18.74 -6.44
CA ARG A 44 5.69 -19.72 -5.48
C ARG A 44 4.94 -19.04 -4.32
N LEU A 45 4.07 -18.08 -4.66
CA LEU A 45 3.27 -17.27 -3.73
C LEU A 45 4.11 -16.39 -2.79
N LYS A 46 5.39 -16.15 -3.10
CA LYS A 46 6.24 -15.19 -2.39
C LYS A 46 6.32 -13.91 -3.21
N GLY A 47 5.76 -12.82 -2.70
CA GLY A 47 5.80 -11.52 -3.37
C GLY A 47 6.21 -10.38 -2.46
N GLY A 48 6.08 -9.17 -3.00
CA GLY A 48 6.31 -7.93 -2.27
C GLY A 48 5.17 -7.64 -1.28
N ARG A 49 5.04 -6.37 -0.87
CA ARG A 49 4.13 -6.00 0.23
C ARG A 49 3.01 -5.04 -0.14
N GLY A 50 2.88 -4.75 -1.44
CA GLY A 50 1.69 -4.11 -1.99
C GLY A 50 1.54 -2.63 -1.68
N LEU A 51 2.38 -2.02 -0.84
CA LEU A 51 2.26 -0.61 -0.44
C LEU A 51 2.23 0.35 -1.63
N VAL A 52 3.18 0.16 -2.56
CA VAL A 52 3.26 0.95 -3.80
C VAL A 52 2.08 0.66 -4.75
N CYS A 53 1.51 -0.54 -4.69
CA CYS A 53 0.34 -0.88 -5.50
C CYS A 53 -0.92 -0.20 -4.92
N ALA A 54 -1.05 -0.19 -3.59
CA ALA A 54 -2.12 0.49 -2.87
C ALA A 54 -2.05 2.02 -3.03
N SER A 55 -0.85 2.61 -3.07
CA SER A 55 -0.70 4.06 -3.30
C SER A 55 -1.12 4.48 -4.71
N VAL A 56 -0.84 3.65 -5.72
CA VAL A 56 -1.31 3.90 -7.11
C VAL A 56 -2.84 3.81 -7.18
N LEU A 57 -3.45 2.85 -6.49
CA LEU A 57 -4.91 2.73 -6.38
C LEU A 57 -5.51 3.95 -5.66
N GLY A 58 -4.93 4.37 -4.54
CA GLY A 58 -5.35 5.57 -3.83
C GLY A 58 -5.20 6.83 -4.69
N PHE A 59 -4.15 6.93 -5.49
CA PHE A 59 -3.93 8.07 -6.39
C PHE A 59 -4.99 8.14 -7.49
N TYR A 60 -5.46 6.99 -8.00
CA TYR A 60 -6.55 6.95 -8.99
C TYR A 60 -7.85 7.52 -8.42
N PHE A 61 -8.26 7.09 -7.21
CA PHE A 61 -9.54 7.49 -6.63
C PHE A 61 -9.53 8.86 -5.94
N ALA A 62 -8.42 9.18 -5.26
CA ALA A 62 -8.31 10.38 -4.43
C ALA A 62 -6.83 10.78 -4.23
N PRO A 63 -6.23 11.55 -5.16
CA PRO A 63 -4.86 12.04 -5.02
C PRO A 63 -4.59 12.77 -3.68
N ALA A 64 -5.59 13.53 -3.20
CA ALA A 64 -5.52 14.23 -1.92
C ALA A 64 -5.38 13.27 -0.72
N MET A 65 -6.05 12.11 -0.77
CA MET A 65 -5.93 11.06 0.26
C MET A 65 -4.49 10.54 0.35
N VAL A 66 -3.81 10.38 -0.80
CA VAL A 66 -2.40 9.97 -0.83
C VAL A 66 -1.51 11.03 -0.19
N GLY A 67 -1.80 12.32 -0.39
CA GLY A 67 -1.11 13.41 0.30
C GLY A 67 -1.21 13.30 1.82
N ILE A 68 -2.44 13.10 2.34
CA ILE A 68 -2.68 12.90 3.78
C ILE A 68 -1.94 11.65 4.29
N TRP A 69 -1.97 10.56 3.52
CA TRP A 69 -1.24 9.33 3.86
C TRP A 69 0.27 9.56 3.97
N VAL A 70 0.87 10.32 3.04
CA VAL A 70 2.30 10.68 3.09
C VAL A 70 2.60 11.54 4.31
N LEU A 71 1.73 12.49 4.67
CA LEU A 71 1.92 13.33 5.86
C LEU A 71 1.91 12.50 7.16
N ILE A 72 0.95 11.59 7.30
CA ILE A 72 0.88 10.69 8.47
C ILE A 72 2.11 9.76 8.50
N PHE A 73 2.53 9.25 7.35
CA PHE A 73 3.73 8.43 7.21
C PHE A 73 4.97 9.19 7.69
N LEU A 74 5.24 10.38 7.12
CA LEU A 74 6.40 11.17 7.46
C LEU A 74 6.39 11.63 8.92
N GLY A 75 5.24 12.08 9.44
CA GLY A 75 5.10 12.46 10.84
C GLY A 75 5.40 11.30 11.79
N THR A 76 4.87 10.11 11.50
CA THR A 76 5.11 8.92 12.33
C THR A 76 6.57 8.45 12.24
N VAL A 77 7.18 8.48 11.06
CA VAL A 77 8.61 8.12 10.88
C VAL A 77 9.51 9.12 11.59
N ALA A 78 9.21 10.42 11.55
CA ALA A 78 9.98 11.45 12.24
C ALA A 78 9.98 11.23 13.76
N LEU A 79 8.83 10.82 14.32
CA LEU A 79 8.68 10.56 15.76
C LEU A 79 9.32 9.23 16.18
N THR A 80 9.09 8.15 15.43
CA THR A 80 9.48 6.79 15.83
C THR A 80 10.85 6.37 15.31
N LYS A 81 11.37 7.03 14.27
CA LYS A 81 12.56 6.64 13.50
C LYS A 81 12.48 5.23 12.91
N LEU A 82 11.26 4.67 12.81
CA LEU A 82 10.97 3.34 12.29
C LEU A 82 10.11 3.44 11.04
N MET A 83 10.68 3.08 9.89
CA MET A 83 9.99 3.17 8.59
C MET A 83 8.73 2.30 8.55
N VAL A 84 8.78 1.12 9.17
CA VAL A 84 7.68 0.14 9.19
C VAL A 84 6.49 0.66 9.99
N VAL A 85 6.76 1.28 11.15
CA VAL A 85 5.71 1.84 12.01
C VAL A 85 4.98 2.95 11.27
N GLY A 86 5.71 3.85 10.60
CA GLY A 86 5.08 4.89 9.80
C GLY A 86 4.20 4.34 8.67
N GLN A 87 4.68 3.33 7.93
CA GLN A 87 3.90 2.72 6.84
C GLN A 87 2.59 2.12 7.35
N MET A 88 2.65 1.48 8.51
CA MET A 88 1.51 0.80 9.12
C MET A 88 0.47 1.75 9.69
N VAL A 89 0.91 2.75 10.46
CA VAL A 89 0.03 3.78 11.02
C VAL A 89 -0.65 4.54 9.90
N ALA A 90 0.11 4.94 8.86
CA ALA A 90 -0.45 5.61 7.71
C ALA A 90 -1.48 4.72 6.98
N MET A 91 -1.18 3.44 6.72
CA MET A 91 -2.11 2.52 6.07
C MET A 91 -3.37 2.23 6.89
N ALA A 92 -3.27 2.18 8.22
CA ALA A 92 -4.41 2.00 9.10
C ALA A 92 -5.34 3.21 9.11
N ALA A 93 -4.81 4.42 8.89
CA ALA A 93 -5.60 5.64 8.78
C ALA A 93 -6.38 5.76 7.45
N VAL A 94 -5.89 5.15 6.36
CA VAL A 94 -6.50 5.23 5.02
C VAL A 94 -8.01 4.89 5.01
N PRO A 95 -8.49 3.76 5.55
CA PRO A 95 -9.92 3.42 5.50
C PRO A 95 -10.78 4.43 6.26
N VAL A 96 -10.29 4.98 7.37
CA VAL A 96 -10.99 6.02 8.14
C VAL A 96 -11.10 7.30 7.31
N ILE A 97 -10.00 7.75 6.72
CA ILE A 97 -9.97 8.94 5.87
C ILE A 97 -10.87 8.76 4.65
N ALA A 98 -10.81 7.59 4.00
CA ALA A 98 -11.63 7.27 2.84
C ALA A 98 -13.12 7.28 3.19
N TYR A 99 -13.51 6.69 4.32
CA TYR A 99 -14.91 6.66 4.75
C TYR A 99 -15.51 8.07 4.94
N PHE A 100 -14.77 8.99 5.57
CA PHE A 100 -15.29 10.33 5.88
C PHE A 100 -15.12 11.35 4.74
N PHE A 101 -14.05 11.26 3.96
CA PHE A 101 -13.69 12.31 2.99
C PHE A 101 -13.72 11.86 1.53
N PHE A 102 -13.63 10.55 1.26
CA PHE A 102 -13.53 10.00 -0.11
C PHE A 102 -14.36 8.71 -0.25
N PRO A 103 -15.71 8.78 -0.13
CA PRO A 103 -16.56 7.60 -0.08
C PRO A 103 -16.41 6.67 -1.30
N GLN A 104 -16.10 7.22 -2.47
CA GLN A 104 -15.81 6.44 -3.69
C GLN A 104 -14.56 5.55 -3.55
N ALA A 105 -13.61 5.93 -2.70
CA ALA A 105 -12.39 5.19 -2.44
C ALA A 105 -12.54 4.21 -1.25
N ALA A 106 -13.63 4.28 -0.48
CA ALA A 106 -13.75 3.58 0.79
C ALA A 106 -13.63 2.06 0.64
N VAL A 107 -14.43 1.45 -0.24
CA VAL A 107 -14.40 0.00 -0.48
C VAL A 107 -13.00 -0.48 -0.92
N PRO A 108 -12.38 0.05 -2.00
CA PRO A 108 -11.04 -0.37 -2.39
C PRO A 108 -9.97 -0.08 -1.32
N ALA A 109 -10.12 1.00 -0.55
CA ALA A 109 -9.24 1.31 0.57
C ALA A 109 -9.28 0.24 1.67
N TYR A 110 -10.46 -0.25 2.07
CA TYR A 110 -10.57 -1.32 3.07
C TYR A 110 -9.83 -2.59 2.62
N PHE A 111 -10.06 -3.04 1.39
CA PHE A 111 -9.38 -4.22 0.85
C PHE A 111 -7.87 -4.03 0.71
N ALA A 112 -7.44 -2.88 0.17
CA ALA A 112 -6.03 -2.57 0.02
C ALA A 112 -5.31 -2.52 1.38
N THR A 113 -5.91 -1.87 2.38
CA THR A 113 -5.37 -1.80 3.75
C THR A 113 -5.27 -3.19 4.37
N ALA A 114 -6.32 -4.02 4.28
CA ALA A 114 -6.28 -5.38 4.80
C ALA A 114 -5.14 -6.21 4.18
N LEU A 115 -5.02 -6.21 2.85
CA LEU A 115 -3.97 -6.96 2.13
C LEU A 115 -2.55 -6.49 2.50
N VAL A 116 -2.36 -5.17 2.63
CA VAL A 116 -1.05 -4.60 2.99
C VAL A 116 -0.70 -4.90 4.45
N LEU A 117 -1.65 -4.75 5.39
CA LEU A 117 -1.40 -5.00 6.82
C LEU A 117 -1.11 -6.48 7.10
N ILE A 118 -1.88 -7.41 6.52
CA ILE A 118 -1.63 -8.86 6.65
C ILE A 118 -0.20 -9.18 6.19
N ARG A 119 0.22 -8.59 5.08
CA ARG A 119 1.55 -8.84 4.53
C ARG A 119 2.70 -8.23 5.34
N HIS A 120 2.40 -7.22 6.15
CA HIS A 120 3.34 -6.58 7.08
C HIS A 120 3.34 -7.19 8.49
N ALA A 121 2.38 -8.05 8.84
CA ALA A 121 2.29 -8.68 10.15
C ALA A 121 3.62 -9.30 10.65
N PRO A 122 4.43 -9.99 9.82
CA PRO A 122 5.73 -10.51 10.28
C PRO A 122 6.72 -9.42 10.72
N ARG A 123 6.65 -8.23 10.12
CA ARG A 123 7.50 -7.11 10.54
C ARG A 123 7.02 -6.43 11.82
N ILE A 124 5.73 -6.48 12.12
CA ILE A 124 5.20 -6.00 13.42
C ILE A 124 5.88 -6.76 14.54
N LYS A 125 6.01 -8.09 14.36
CA LYS A 125 6.70 -8.93 15.33
C LYS A 125 8.14 -8.46 15.56
N ASN A 126 8.89 -8.18 14.50
CA ASN A 126 10.25 -7.64 14.64
C ASN A 126 10.31 -6.29 15.36
N VAL A 127 9.29 -5.44 15.19
CA VAL A 127 9.19 -4.16 15.90
C VAL A 127 8.95 -4.39 17.40
N LEU A 128 8.05 -5.31 17.75
CA LEU A 128 7.78 -5.70 19.14
C LEU A 128 9.01 -6.35 19.80
N ASP A 129 9.74 -7.15 19.03
CA ASP A 129 10.97 -7.81 19.46
C ASP A 129 12.19 -6.85 19.49
N GLY A 130 12.02 -5.59 19.06
CA GLY A 130 13.09 -4.59 19.03
C GLY A 130 14.20 -4.87 18.01
N THR A 131 13.98 -5.81 17.08
CA THR A 131 14.98 -6.27 16.09
C THR A 131 14.90 -5.51 14.76
N GLU A 132 13.85 -4.71 14.54
CA GLU A 132 13.68 -3.99 13.28
C GLU A 132 14.65 -2.79 13.19
N PRO A 133 15.42 -2.66 12.09
CA PRO A 133 16.41 -1.60 11.96
C PRO A 133 15.75 -0.22 11.92
N LYS A 134 16.30 0.72 12.69
CA LYS A 134 15.94 2.13 12.60
C LYS A 134 16.35 2.68 11.23
N MET A 135 15.63 3.69 10.76
CA MET A 135 15.84 4.28 9.44
C MET A 135 17.27 4.82 9.21
N TYR A 136 17.98 5.12 10.29
CA TYR A 136 19.39 5.51 10.31
C TYR A 136 20.27 4.34 10.77
N TYR A 137 20.27 3.21 10.07
CA TYR A 137 21.32 2.23 10.30
C TYR A 137 22.58 2.72 9.61
N LYS A 138 23.63 2.99 10.40
CA LYS A 138 24.96 3.38 9.91
C LYS A 138 25.39 2.40 8.82
N ILE A 139 25.84 2.94 7.68
CA ILE A 139 26.68 2.18 6.75
C ILE A 139 27.86 1.70 7.60
N ARG A 140 27.99 0.39 7.81
CA ARG A 140 29.24 -0.16 8.35
C ARG A 140 30.29 0.17 7.32
N GLU A 141 31.17 1.13 7.63
CA GLU A 141 32.45 1.23 6.94
C GLU A 141 33.12 -0.15 7.08
N THR A 142 33.32 -0.84 5.97
CA THR A 142 34.14 -2.04 5.96
C THR A 142 35.56 -1.60 6.31
N PRO A 143 36.21 -2.18 7.34
CA PRO A 143 37.65 -2.02 7.49
C PRO A 143 38.28 -2.59 6.22
N TYR A 144 38.98 -1.76 5.45
CA TYR A 144 39.95 -2.26 4.49
C TYR A 144 41.13 -2.79 5.32
N GLU A 145 41.14 -4.10 5.57
CA GLU A 145 42.35 -4.86 5.94
C GLU A 145 42.98 -5.45 4.68
#